data_AF-A0AAE5IB19-F1
#
_entry.id   AF-A0AAE5IB19-F1
#
_cell.length_a   1.000
_cell.length_b   1.000
_cell.length_c   1.000
_cell.angle_alpha   90.00
_cell.angle_beta   90.00
_cell.angle_gamma   90.00
#
_symmetry.space_group_name_H-M   'P 1'
#
loop_
_entity.id
_entity.type
_entity.pdbx_description
1 polymer ?
#
loop_
_entity_poly.entity_id
_entity_poly.type
_entity_poly.pdbx_seq_one_letter_code
_entity_poly.pdbx_strand_id
1 'polypeptide(L)'
;MKYHTMNNDEIILSLCARIRETRISLALTQQQLADRAQVGIATIKRIEKGGGLNLDTLISLLRALNKLHHLDAILFESEVRNFNEGHEGGESVGRLQVRQQAADLNRKASAPQSEEMSYSAAIENTLYW
;
A
#
# COMPACT_ATOMS: atom_id res chain seq x y z
N MET A 1 6.57 5.76 -29.68
CA MET A 1 5.51 6.73 -29.32
C MET A 1 6.13 7.96 -28.69
N LYS A 2 5.60 9.16 -28.95
CA LYS A 2 6.06 10.42 -28.37
C LYS A 2 5.25 10.74 -27.11
N TYR A 3 5.64 10.18 -25.97
CA TYR A 3 4.91 10.37 -24.71
C TYR A 3 4.94 11.81 -24.19
N HIS A 4 5.95 12.60 -24.54
CA HIS A 4 6.13 13.98 -24.08
C HIS A 4 5.08 14.98 -24.63
N THR A 5 4.33 14.60 -25.67
CA THR A 5 3.26 15.44 -26.24
C THR A 5 1.86 14.98 -25.86
N MET A 6 1.74 13.90 -25.10
CA MET A 6 0.46 13.29 -24.76
C MET A 6 0.02 13.69 -23.35
N ASN A 7 -1.28 13.89 -23.16
CA ASN A 7 -1.83 14.07 -21.82
C ASN A 7 -1.95 12.72 -21.08
N ASN A 8 -2.26 12.76 -19.79
CA ASN A 8 -2.35 11.56 -18.95
C ASN A 8 -3.39 10.55 -19.47
N ASP A 9 -4.55 11.02 -19.92
CA ASP A 9 -5.63 10.16 -20.41
C ASP A 9 -5.23 9.45 -21.71
N GLU A 10 -4.57 10.16 -22.63
CA GLU A 10 -4.05 9.59 -23.87
C GLU A 10 -2.99 8.50 -23.59
N ILE A 11 -2.13 8.71 -22.59
CA ILE A 11 -1.14 7.72 -22.17
C ILE A 11 -1.84 6.48 -21.58
N ILE A 12 -2.84 6.68 -20.71
CA ILE A 12 -3.63 5.59 -20.12
C ILE A 12 -4.38 4.80 -21.19
N LEU A 13 -5.01 5.48 -22.15
CA LEU A 13 -5.71 4.85 -23.27
C LEU A 13 -4.75 4.01 -24.12
N SER A 14 -3.56 4.55 -24.42
CA SER A 14 -2.50 3.84 -25.13
C SER A 14 -2.05 2.58 -24.37
N LEU A 15 -1.89 2.67 -23.05
CA LEU A 15 -1.53 1.53 -22.21
C LEU A 15 -2.62 0.45 -22.20
N CYS A 16 -3.88 0.85 -22.01
CA CYS A 16 -5.05 -0.04 -22.09
C CYS A 16 -5.13 -0.77 -23.44
N ALA A 17 -4.91 -0.06 -24.55
CA ALA A 17 -4.89 -0.64 -25.89
C ALA A 17 -3.78 -1.69 -26.05
N ARG A 18 -2.57 -1.41 -25.56
CA ARG A 18 -1.45 -2.37 -25.63
C ARG A 18 -1.67 -3.61 -24.77
N ILE A 19 -2.29 -3.48 -23.61
CA ILE A 19 -2.69 -4.63 -22.77
C ILE A 19 -3.63 -5.55 -23.57
N ARG A 20 -4.63 -4.96 -24.23
CA ARG A 20 -5.56 -5.69 -25.11
C ARG A 20 -4.84 -6.38 -26.27
N GLU A 21 -3.98 -5.66 -26.98
CA GLU A 21 -3.19 -6.20 -28.10
C GLU A 21 -2.30 -7.35 -27.64
N THR A 22 -1.64 -7.20 -26.49
CA THR A 22 -0.80 -8.25 -25.89
C THR A 22 -1.64 -9.49 -25.57
N ARG A 23 -2.82 -9.32 -24.97
CA ARG A 23 -3.75 -10.44 -24.72
C ARG A 23 -4.09 -11.18 -26.02
N ILE A 24 -4.44 -10.44 -27.08
CA ILE A 24 -4.80 -11.01 -28.39
C ILE A 24 -3.61 -11.76 -28.99
N SER A 25 -2.40 -11.20 -28.91
CA SER A 25 -1.18 -11.84 -29.42
C SER A 25 -0.87 -13.17 -28.73
N LEU A 26 -1.29 -13.32 -27.47
CA LEU A 26 -1.16 -14.55 -26.68
C LEU A 26 -2.36 -15.50 -26.85
N ALA A 27 -3.30 -15.19 -27.75
CA ALA A 27 -4.54 -15.94 -28.00
C ALA A 27 -5.39 -16.19 -26.73
N LEU A 28 -5.40 -15.25 -25.78
CA LEU A 28 -6.15 -15.39 -24.53
C LEU A 28 -7.52 -14.75 -24.66
N THR A 29 -8.55 -15.40 -24.09
CA THR A 29 -9.85 -14.75 -23.90
C THR A 29 -9.78 -13.72 -22.77
N GLN A 30 -10.74 -12.79 -22.72
CA GLN A 30 -10.84 -11.84 -21.61
C GLN A 30 -11.04 -12.56 -20.27
N GLN A 31 -11.79 -13.68 -20.26
CA GLN A 31 -11.99 -14.49 -19.07
C GLN A 31 -10.69 -15.15 -18.61
N GLN A 32 -9.93 -15.76 -19.53
CA GLN A 32 -8.64 -16.36 -19.19
C GLN A 32 -7.64 -15.34 -18.63
N LEU A 33 -7.63 -14.11 -19.17
CA LEU A 33 -6.79 -13.05 -18.61
C LEU A 33 -7.27 -12.63 -17.22
N ALA A 34 -8.59 -12.49 -17.02
CA ALA A 34 -9.20 -12.17 -15.74
C ALA A 34 -8.81 -13.19 -14.65
N ASP A 35 -8.96 -14.48 -14.97
CA ASP A 35 -8.64 -15.59 -14.06
C ASP A 35 -7.15 -15.59 -13.69
N ARG A 36 -6.26 -15.42 -14.67
CA ARG A 36 -4.80 -15.38 -14.45
C ARG A 36 -4.35 -14.16 -13.64
N ALA A 37 -4.99 -13.02 -13.85
CA ALA A 37 -4.70 -11.78 -13.15
C ALA A 37 -5.42 -11.69 -11.79
N GLN A 38 -6.27 -12.67 -11.45
CA GLN A 38 -7.10 -12.68 -10.24
C GLN A 38 -7.96 -11.41 -10.09
N VAL A 39 -8.55 -10.95 -11.20
CA VAL A 39 -9.46 -9.80 -11.24
C VAL A 39 -10.79 -10.18 -11.88
N GLY A 40 -11.85 -9.43 -11.58
CA GLY A 40 -13.15 -9.67 -12.20
C GLY A 40 -13.14 -9.40 -13.72
N ILE A 41 -13.91 -10.19 -14.49
CA ILE A 41 -14.06 -10.01 -15.94
C ILE A 41 -14.55 -8.61 -16.33
N ALA A 42 -15.35 -7.96 -15.48
CA ALA A 42 -15.79 -6.58 -15.67
C ALA A 42 -14.62 -5.59 -15.69
N THR A 43 -13.59 -5.83 -14.86
CA THR A 43 -12.37 -5.03 -14.81
C THR A 43 -11.60 -5.13 -16.12
N ILE A 44 -11.41 -6.34 -16.66
CA ILE A 44 -10.76 -6.54 -17.97
C ILE A 44 -11.53 -5.81 -19.07
N LYS A 45 -12.86 -5.99 -19.13
CA LYS A 45 -13.70 -5.32 -20.13
C LYS A 45 -13.63 -3.80 -20.05
N ARG A 46 -13.60 -3.24 -18.85
CA ARG A 46 -13.46 -1.79 -18.62
C ARG A 46 -12.10 -1.28 -19.09
N ILE A 47 -11.02 -1.99 -18.74
CA ILE A 47 -9.64 -1.63 -19.12
C ILE A 47 -9.49 -1.69 -20.64
N GLU A 48 -9.94 -2.76 -21.31
CA GLU A 48 -9.83 -2.88 -22.77
C GLU A 48 -10.69 -1.88 -23.55
N LYS A 49 -11.60 -1.19 -22.87
CA LYS A 49 -12.39 -0.05 -23.40
C LYS A 49 -11.78 1.31 -23.04
N GLY A 50 -10.65 1.35 -22.33
CA GLY A 50 -9.98 2.57 -21.95
C GLY A 50 -10.49 3.22 -20.65
N GLY A 51 -11.27 2.51 -19.83
CA GLY A 51 -11.90 3.07 -18.63
C GLY A 51 -10.95 3.36 -17.45
N GLY A 52 -9.63 3.35 -17.67
CA GLY A 52 -8.60 3.62 -16.67
C GLY A 52 -8.02 2.36 -16.01
N LEU A 53 -6.84 2.50 -15.40
CA LEU A 53 -6.18 1.42 -14.66
C LEU A 53 -5.50 1.99 -13.41
N ASN A 54 -5.48 1.21 -12.33
CA ASN A 54 -4.65 1.52 -11.16
C ASN A 54 -3.39 0.65 -11.19
N LEU A 55 -2.42 1.00 -10.35
CA LEU A 55 -1.11 0.35 -10.33
C LEU A 55 -1.21 -1.13 -9.93
N ASP A 56 -2.02 -1.48 -8.94
CA ASP A 56 -2.21 -2.87 -8.52
C ASP A 56 -2.73 -3.75 -9.66
N THR A 57 -3.76 -3.27 -10.37
CA THR A 57 -4.33 -3.99 -11.52
C THR A 57 -3.32 -4.07 -12.66
N LEU A 58 -2.53 -3.02 -12.90
CA LEU A 58 -1.45 -3.06 -13.88
C LEU A 58 -0.45 -4.16 -13.58
N ILE A 59 0.02 -4.24 -12.33
CA ILE A 59 1.00 -5.24 -11.89
C ILE A 59 0.42 -6.65 -12.07
N SER A 60 -0.82 -6.88 -11.65
CA SER A 60 -1.50 -8.18 -11.83
C SER A 60 -1.65 -8.57 -13.29
N LEU A 61 -1.99 -7.62 -14.17
CA LEU A 61 -2.10 -7.84 -15.61
C LEU A 61 -0.74 -8.14 -16.25
N LEU A 62 0.30 -7.38 -15.89
CA LEU A 62 1.65 -7.61 -16.39
C LEU A 62 2.18 -8.99 -15.96
N ARG A 63 1.87 -9.45 -14.74
CA ARG A 63 2.15 -10.82 -14.29
C ARG A 63 1.42 -11.85 -15.17
N ALA A 64 0.11 -11.69 -15.33
CA ALA A 64 -0.72 -12.61 -16.10
C ALA A 64 -0.33 -12.71 -17.59
N LEU A 65 0.23 -11.62 -18.15
CA LEU A 65 0.73 -11.54 -19.54
C LEU A 65 2.22 -11.92 -19.69
N ASN A 66 2.89 -12.29 -18.59
CA ASN A 66 4.32 -12.55 -18.53
C ASN A 66 5.17 -11.37 -19.08
N LYS A 67 4.86 -10.17 -18.58
CA LYS A 67 5.43 -8.86 -18.97
C LYS A 67 5.88 -8.01 -17.78
N LEU A 68 5.89 -8.57 -16.57
CA LEU A 68 6.25 -7.85 -15.35
C LEU A 68 7.66 -7.25 -15.38
N HIS A 69 8.61 -7.93 -16.03
CA HIS A 69 9.99 -7.46 -16.20
C HIS A 69 10.13 -6.10 -16.89
N HIS A 70 9.09 -5.62 -17.61
CA HIS A 70 9.13 -4.27 -18.16
C HIS A 70 9.06 -3.16 -17.10
N LEU A 71 8.68 -3.48 -15.86
CA LEU A 71 8.75 -2.52 -14.76
C LEU A 71 10.19 -2.10 -14.47
N ASP A 72 11.18 -2.96 -14.70
CA ASP A 72 12.59 -2.64 -14.47
C ASP A 72 13.07 -1.48 -15.36
N ALA A 73 12.45 -1.29 -16.53
CA ALA A 73 12.73 -0.15 -17.42
C ALA A 73 12.05 1.16 -16.98
N ILE A 74 11.05 1.07 -16.09
CA ILE A 74 10.31 2.23 -15.56
C ILE A 74 10.90 2.66 -14.21
N LEU A 75 11.36 1.69 -13.41
CA LEU A 75 11.98 1.96 -12.13
C LEU A 75 13.36 2.55 -12.36
N PHE A 76 13.55 3.80 -11.95
CA PHE A 76 14.87 4.40 -11.90
C PHE A 76 15.72 3.65 -10.88
N GLU A 77 16.98 3.41 -11.20
CA GLU A 77 17.93 2.94 -10.20
C GLU A 77 17.96 3.98 -9.09
N SER A 78 17.45 3.60 -7.92
CA SER A 78 17.76 4.31 -6.69
C SER A 78 19.26 4.23 -6.57
N GLU A 79 19.96 5.36 -6.69
CA GLU A 79 21.32 5.44 -6.17
C GLU A 79 21.22 5.07 -4.70
N VAL A 80 21.58 3.83 -4.38
CA VAL A 80 21.78 3.41 -3.01
C VAL A 80 22.95 4.24 -2.55
N ARG A 81 22.66 5.40 -1.94
CA ARG A 81 23.62 6.06 -1.08
C ARG A 81 23.91 5.06 0.03
N ASN A 82 24.97 4.28 -0.17
CA ASN A 82 25.57 3.49 0.87
C ASN A 82 25.97 4.50 1.96
N PHE A 83 25.11 4.65 2.97
CA PHE A 83 25.37 5.53 4.11
C PHE A 83 26.57 5.02 4.95
N ASN A 84 27.18 3.90 4.57
CA ASN A 84 28.40 3.39 5.14
C ASN A 84 29.64 3.95 4.42
N GLU A 85 29.81 5.26 4.44
CA GLU A 85 31.13 5.89 4.27
C GLU A 85 31.44 6.69 5.54
N GLY A 86 32.37 6.17 6.36
CA GLY A 86 33.05 6.96 7.39
C GLY A 86 32.68 6.69 8.85
N HIS A 87 32.74 5.44 9.32
CA HIS A 87 33.09 5.19 10.73
C HIS A 87 34.41 4.43 10.82
N GLU A 88 35.47 5.02 10.25
CA GLU A 88 36.83 4.78 10.72
C GLU A 88 37.37 6.06 11.35
N GLY A 89 37.59 5.99 12.67
CA GLY A 89 38.43 6.93 13.40
C GLY A 89 37.73 8.16 13.97
N GLY A 90 37.42 8.13 15.27
CA GLY A 90 37.25 9.36 16.06
C GLY A 90 36.14 9.31 17.09
N GLU A 91 36.52 8.93 18.31
CA GLU A 91 35.94 9.37 19.58
C GLU A 91 34.50 8.94 19.91
N SER A 92 34.44 8.09 20.93
CA SER A 92 33.29 7.78 21.77
C SER A 92 32.58 9.05 22.28
N VAL A 93 31.56 9.52 21.55
CA VAL A 93 30.61 10.50 22.05
C VAL A 93 29.47 9.77 22.77
N GLY A 94 29.59 9.76 24.10
CA GLY A 94 28.52 9.68 25.11
C GLY A 94 27.32 8.76 24.87
N ARG A 95 27.33 7.57 25.47
CA ARG A 95 26.07 6.91 25.87
C ARG A 95 25.37 7.81 26.90
N LEU A 96 24.28 8.46 26.51
CA LEU A 96 23.37 9.11 27.45
C LEU A 96 22.72 8.03 28.33
N GLN A 97 23.18 7.91 29.57
CA GLN A 97 22.47 7.17 30.60
C GLN A 97 21.17 7.90 30.91
N VAL A 98 20.05 7.28 30.58
CA VAL A 98 18.74 7.68 31.09
C VAL A 98 18.75 7.44 32.60
N ARG A 99 18.89 8.51 33.37
CA ARG A 99 18.77 8.49 34.82
C ARG A 99 17.30 8.25 35.16
N GLN A 100 16.96 7.03 35.57
CA GLN A 100 15.69 6.75 36.24
C GLN A 100 15.68 7.51 37.58
N GLN A 101 14.69 8.38 37.79
CA GLN A 101 14.28 8.79 39.12
C GLN A 101 12.85 8.31 39.34
N ALA A 102 12.73 7.23 40.09
CA ALA A 102 11.51 6.89 40.81
C ALA A 102 11.55 7.54 42.19
N ALA A 103 10.36 7.90 42.66
CA ALA A 103 9.98 8.28 44.03
C ALA A 103 10.47 9.64 44.52
N ASP A 104 9.54 10.61 44.62
CA ASP A 104 8.81 10.87 45.86
C ASP A 104 8.03 12.17 45.69
N LEU A 105 6.70 12.14 45.85
CA LEU A 105 5.91 13.18 46.55
C LEU A 105 4.47 12.67 46.72
N ASN A 106 4.33 11.51 47.37
CA ASN A 106 3.11 11.19 48.10
C ASN A 106 3.18 11.86 49.48
N ARG A 107 2.56 13.03 49.64
CA ARG A 107 2.15 13.57 50.95
C ARG A 107 1.21 14.77 50.78
N LYS A 108 -0.06 14.50 50.51
CA LYS A 108 -1.15 15.18 51.24
C LYS A 108 -2.46 14.37 51.17
N ALA A 109 -2.68 13.63 52.26
CA ALA A 109 -3.95 13.36 52.96
C ALA A 109 -5.19 14.13 52.44
N SER A 110 -6.42 13.62 52.39
CA SER A 110 -7.07 12.40 52.90
C SER A 110 -8.40 12.23 52.15
N ALA A 111 -8.92 10.99 52.10
CA ALA A 111 -10.26 10.66 51.59
C ALA A 111 -11.41 11.27 52.44
N PRO A 112 -12.66 11.24 51.95
CA PRO A 112 -13.47 10.05 52.25
C PRO A 112 -14.19 9.40 51.05
N GLN A 113 -14.49 8.13 51.30
CA GLN A 113 -15.34 7.13 50.64
C GLN A 113 -16.75 7.68 50.28
N SER A 114 -17.59 7.11 49.42
CA SER A 114 -17.76 5.78 48.79
C SER A 114 -18.88 5.91 47.74
N GLU A 115 -18.87 5.12 46.67
CA GLU A 115 -19.97 4.23 46.28
C GLU A 115 -19.63 3.54 44.95
N GLU A 116 -19.46 2.22 45.02
CA GLU A 116 -19.37 1.33 43.87
C GLU A 116 -20.74 1.23 43.20
N MET A 117 -20.83 1.45 41.90
CA MET A 117 -22.00 1.07 41.12
C MET A 117 -21.58 0.15 39.99
N SER A 118 -21.81 -1.14 40.24
CA SER A 118 -21.68 -2.26 39.31
C SER A 118 -22.67 -2.09 38.15
N TYR A 119 -22.15 -1.90 36.93
CA TYR A 119 -22.96 -1.96 35.70
C TYR A 119 -22.67 -3.27 34.97
N SER A 120 -23.09 -4.39 35.57
CA SER A 120 -23.22 -5.69 34.90
C SER A 120 -24.68 -6.15 34.87
N ALA A 121 -25.58 -5.27 34.41
CA ALA A 121 -27.00 -5.61 34.20
C ALA A 121 -27.69 -4.67 33.19
N ALA A 122 -27.10 -4.46 32.00
CA ALA A 122 -27.78 -3.84 30.87
C ALA A 122 -27.57 -4.64 29.58
N ILE A 123 -27.76 -5.95 29.68
CA ILE A 123 -28.29 -6.74 28.56
C ILE A 123 -29.79 -6.85 28.82
N GLU A 124 -30.57 -6.72 27.74
CA GLU A 124 -32.03 -6.72 27.67
C GLU A 124 -32.69 -5.39 28.06
N ASN A 125 -32.81 -4.50 27.07
CA ASN A 125 -34.12 -4.21 26.48
C ASN A 125 -34.01 -3.02 25.50
N THR A 126 -33.96 -3.31 24.20
CA THR A 126 -34.61 -2.52 23.13
C THR A 126 -34.30 -3.14 21.77
N LEU A 127 -35.09 -4.16 21.42
CA LEU A 127 -35.55 -4.40 20.06
C LEU A 127 -36.72 -3.43 19.76
N TYR A 128 -37.06 -3.20 18.49
CA TYR A 128 -38.05 -2.25 17.90
C TYR A 128 -37.45 -0.86 17.60
N TRP A 129 -37.25 -0.41 16.35
CA TRP A 129 -37.82 -0.72 15.02
C TRP A 129 -36.74 -0.75 13.94
#